data_AF-A0A4V3SFI2-F1
#
_entry.id   AF-A0A4V3SFI2-F1
#
_cell.length_a   1.000
_cell.length_b   1.000
_cell.length_c   1.000
_cell.angle_alpha   90.00
_cell.angle_beta   90.00
_cell.angle_gamma   90.00
#
_symmetry.space_group_name_H-M   'P 1'
#
loop_
_entity.id
_entity.type
_entity.pdbx_description
1 polymer ?
#
loop_
_entity_poly.entity_id
_entity_poly.type
_entity_poly.pdbx_seq_one_letter_code
_entity_poly.pdbx_strand_id
1 'polypeptide(L)'
;MHSFPLHYLPIVFCATVTITFIVSYAMSAALGDVSALFPYISDTGALAPESCVFGQFLNLCAFLGCLSIYCWYGHQMNRLENLGNPRSHILHAYVSLGFGLAAAVGLSIVGNFQETSLLAVHLIGALMTFGFGTIYIILCSHASRKHLRSPQWLWVSRTILACICLVSFVAMFLFASLCGGMKKLPPAKWDPNDKIT
;
A
#
# COMPACT_ATOMS: atom_id res chain seq x y z
N MET A 1 14.95 12.96 -28.55
CA MET A 1 14.20 11.84 -27.92
C MET A 1 13.51 12.41 -26.69
N HIS A 2 12.17 12.48 -26.66
CA HIS A 2 11.46 12.87 -25.45
C HIS A 2 11.58 11.75 -24.41
N SER A 3 12.21 12.03 -23.26
CA SER A 3 12.32 11.07 -22.16
C SER A 3 10.92 10.78 -21.60
N PHE A 4 10.62 9.50 -21.35
CA PHE A 4 9.35 9.12 -20.73
C PHE A 4 9.20 9.78 -19.35
N PRO A 5 8.12 10.54 -19.09
CA PRO A 5 7.91 11.18 -17.80
C PRO A 5 7.63 10.14 -16.69
N LEU A 6 8.68 9.84 -15.90
CA LEU A 6 8.64 8.86 -14.80
C LEU A 6 7.58 9.15 -13.72
N HIS A 7 7.06 10.38 -13.65
CA HIS A 7 6.03 10.75 -12.67
C HIS A 7 4.65 10.14 -12.97
N TYR A 8 4.38 9.64 -14.19
CA TYR A 8 3.13 8.94 -14.47
C TYR A 8 3.04 7.59 -13.77
N LEU A 9 4.16 6.93 -13.47
CA LEU A 9 4.17 5.64 -12.78
C LEU A 9 3.51 5.70 -11.40
N PRO A 10 3.91 6.60 -10.46
CA PRO A 10 3.24 6.71 -9.18
C PRO A 10 1.80 7.22 -9.29
N ILE A 11 1.46 8.02 -10.31
CA ILE A 11 0.09 8.49 -10.53
C ILE A 11 -0.83 7.32 -10.92
N VAL A 12 -0.40 6.51 -11.90
CA VAL A 12 -1.14 5.32 -12.33
C VAL A 12 -1.23 4.32 -11.19
N PHE A 13 -0.17 4.13 -10.40
CA PHE A 13 -0.22 3.31 -9.19
C PHE A 13 -1.31 3.79 -8.22
N CYS A 14 -1.33 5.08 -7.86
CA CYS A 14 -2.33 5.63 -6.95
C CYS A 14 -3.75 5.48 -7.52
N ALA A 15 -3.95 5.77 -8.81
CA ALA A 15 -5.23 5.61 -9.47
C ALA A 15 -5.71 4.15 -9.43
N THR A 16 -4.83 3.19 -9.73
CA THR A 16 -5.16 1.76 -9.68
C THR A 16 -5.53 1.34 -8.27
N VAL A 17 -4.77 1.74 -7.23
CA VAL A 17 -5.12 1.44 -5.83
C VAL A 17 -6.50 1.98 -5.45
N THR A 18 -6.81 3.22 -5.83
CA THR A 18 -8.13 3.82 -5.57
C THR A 18 -9.24 3.05 -6.30
N ILE A 19 -9.03 2.69 -7.57
CA ILE A 19 -9.97 1.87 -8.34
C ILE A 19 -10.18 0.51 -7.68
N THR A 20 -9.11 -0.15 -7.22
CA THR A 20 -9.19 -1.44 -6.53
C THR A 20 -10.18 -1.38 -5.35
N PHE A 21 -10.04 -0.37 -4.49
CA PHE A 21 -10.90 -0.24 -3.32
C PHE A 21 -12.35 0.09 -3.69
N ILE A 22 -12.57 0.98 -4.67
CA ILE A 22 -13.92 1.33 -5.13
C ILE A 22 -14.62 0.11 -5.74
N VAL A 23 -13.95 -0.60 -6.65
CA VAL A 23 -14.53 -1.75 -7.36
C VAL A 23 -14.82 -2.89 -6.39
N SER A 24 -13.87 -3.22 -5.51
CA SER A 24 -14.04 -4.33 -4.57
C SER A 24 -15.18 -4.04 -3.59
N TYR A 25 -15.24 -2.81 -3.06
CA TYR A 25 -16.36 -2.38 -2.23
C TYR A 25 -17.70 -2.45 -2.97
N ALA A 26 -17.78 -1.92 -4.19
CA ALA A 26 -19.02 -1.93 -4.97
C ALA A 26 -19.50 -3.37 -5.26
N MET A 27 -18.59 -4.29 -5.55
CA MET A 27 -18.91 -5.70 -5.77
C MET A 27 -19.44 -6.36 -4.48
N SER A 28 -18.70 -6.26 -3.38
CA SER A 28 -19.11 -6.86 -2.11
C SER A 28 -20.44 -6.30 -1.59
N ALA A 29 -20.66 -4.99 -1.75
CA ALA A 29 -21.93 -4.36 -1.38
C ALA A 29 -23.08 -4.83 -2.26
N ALA A 30 -22.86 -4.98 -3.58
CA ALA A 30 -23.87 -5.48 -4.50
C ALA A 30 -24.24 -6.96 -4.25
N LEU A 31 -23.30 -7.75 -3.72
CA LEU A 31 -23.51 -9.15 -3.36
C LEU A 31 -24.08 -9.33 -1.94
N GLY A 32 -24.09 -8.28 -1.11
CA GLY A 32 -24.57 -8.32 0.27
C GLY A 32 -23.57 -8.93 1.27
N ASP A 33 -22.29 -8.99 0.89
CA ASP A 33 -21.23 -9.63 1.68
C ASP A 33 -20.59 -8.66 2.70
N VAL A 34 -20.82 -7.34 2.56
CA VAL A 34 -20.35 -6.31 3.50
C VAL A 34 -21.43 -5.28 3.82
N SER A 35 -21.33 -4.66 4.99
CA SER A 35 -22.18 -3.50 5.34
C SER A 35 -21.92 -2.33 4.40
N ALA A 36 -22.98 -1.81 3.79
CA ALA A 36 -22.92 -0.64 2.92
C ALA A 36 -22.62 0.68 3.68
N LEU A 37 -22.70 0.68 5.01
CA LEU A 37 -22.50 1.88 5.82
C LEU A 37 -21.12 1.92 6.51
N PHE A 38 -20.59 0.76 6.91
CA PHE A 38 -19.30 0.65 7.62
C PHE A 38 -18.49 -0.57 7.13
N PRO A 39 -18.01 -0.58 5.87
CA PRO A 39 -17.21 -1.68 5.35
C PRO A 39 -15.78 -1.65 5.91
N TYR A 40 -15.29 -2.78 6.40
CA TYR A 40 -13.86 -2.99 6.59
C TYR A 40 -13.24 -3.45 5.26
N ILE A 41 -12.20 -2.76 4.79
CA ILE A 41 -11.67 -2.96 3.42
C ILE A 41 -11.24 -4.40 3.19
N SER A 42 -10.63 -5.07 4.18
CA SER A 42 -10.20 -6.45 4.01
C SER A 42 -11.35 -7.44 3.85
N ASP A 43 -12.55 -7.11 4.34
CA ASP A 43 -13.75 -7.94 4.14
C ASP A 43 -14.22 -7.88 2.67
N THR A 44 -13.97 -6.76 1.98
CA THR A 44 -14.36 -6.60 0.56
C THR A 44 -13.58 -7.49 -0.40
N GLY A 45 -12.49 -8.10 0.06
CA GLY A 45 -11.66 -9.02 -0.70
C GLY A 45 -11.70 -10.45 -0.15
N ALA A 46 -12.68 -10.80 0.68
CA ALA A 46 -12.67 -12.06 1.43
C ALA A 46 -13.36 -13.23 0.71
N LEU A 47 -14.43 -13.00 -0.06
CA LEU A 47 -15.18 -14.05 -0.75
C LEU A 47 -15.04 -13.95 -2.27
N ALA A 48 -15.36 -15.01 -2.99
CA ALA A 48 -15.35 -15.00 -4.45
C ALA A 48 -16.74 -14.57 -4.97
N PRO A 49 -16.80 -13.79 -6.07
CA PRO A 49 -15.72 -13.46 -7.02
C PRO A 49 -14.86 -12.22 -6.70
N GLU A 50 -15.24 -11.39 -5.73
CA GLU A 50 -14.62 -10.10 -5.43
C GLU A 50 -13.16 -10.23 -4.95
N SER A 51 -12.83 -11.27 -4.20
CA SER A 51 -11.46 -11.58 -3.76
C SER A 51 -10.51 -11.82 -4.94
N CYS A 52 -10.99 -12.46 -6.01
CA CYS A 52 -10.21 -12.68 -7.23
C CYS A 52 -9.92 -11.35 -7.93
N VAL A 53 -10.92 -10.47 -8.00
CA VAL A 53 -10.79 -9.13 -8.60
C VAL A 53 -9.85 -8.28 -7.77
N PHE A 54 -10.06 -8.21 -6.45
CA PHE A 54 -9.21 -7.50 -5.50
C PHE A 54 -7.75 -7.95 -5.60
N GLY A 55 -7.50 -9.27 -5.60
CA GLY A 55 -6.17 -9.83 -5.75
C GLY A 55 -5.50 -9.48 -7.08
N GLN A 56 -6.24 -9.57 -8.19
CA GLN A 56 -5.72 -9.20 -9.52
C GLN A 56 -5.28 -7.74 -9.57
N PHE A 57 -6.11 -6.83 -9.06
CA PHE A 57 -5.79 -5.41 -9.04
C PHE A 57 -4.66 -5.07 -8.04
N LEU A 58 -4.62 -5.68 -6.86
CA LEU A 58 -3.50 -5.48 -5.92
C LEU A 58 -2.17 -6.04 -6.46
N ASN A 59 -2.18 -7.13 -7.21
CA ASN A 59 -0.99 -7.62 -7.90
C ASN A 59 -0.52 -6.65 -8.99
N LEU A 60 -1.46 -6.04 -9.73
CA LEU A 60 -1.12 -4.97 -10.68
C LEU A 60 -0.53 -3.75 -9.94
N CYS A 61 -1.09 -3.36 -8.80
CA CYS A 61 -0.51 -2.31 -7.96
C CYS A 61 0.89 -2.69 -7.47
N ALA A 62 1.12 -3.93 -7.04
CA ALA A 62 2.44 -4.41 -6.61
C ALA A 62 3.47 -4.27 -7.74
N PHE A 63 3.11 -4.65 -8.96
CA PHE A 63 3.94 -4.49 -10.14
C PHE A 63 4.25 -3.01 -10.45
N LEU A 64 3.22 -2.16 -10.52
CA LEU A 64 3.37 -0.72 -10.77
C LEU A 64 4.18 -0.02 -9.66
N GLY A 65 3.99 -0.45 -8.42
CA GLY A 65 4.74 -0.02 -7.25
C GLY A 65 6.22 -0.37 -7.39
N CYS A 66 6.54 -1.65 -7.66
CA CYS A 66 7.90 -2.11 -7.95
C CYS A 66 8.57 -1.26 -9.04
N LEU A 67 7.87 -1.02 -10.15
CA LEU A 67 8.40 -0.21 -11.24
C LEU A 67 8.66 1.24 -10.81
N SER A 68 7.72 1.85 -10.09
CA SER A 68 7.88 3.21 -9.53
C SER A 68 9.07 3.30 -8.58
N ILE A 69 9.24 2.31 -7.70
CA ILE A 69 10.33 2.21 -6.74
C ILE A 69 11.67 2.10 -7.45
N TYR A 70 11.77 1.20 -8.44
CA TYR A 70 13.00 0.98 -9.19
C TYR A 70 13.38 2.21 -10.04
N CYS A 71 12.41 2.83 -10.71
CA CYS A 71 12.64 4.06 -11.46
C CYS A 71 13.08 5.22 -10.55
N TRP A 72 12.51 5.33 -9.34
CA TRP A 72 12.95 6.31 -8.37
C TRP A 72 14.39 6.06 -7.90
N TYR A 73 14.75 4.80 -7.62
CA TYR A 73 16.13 4.43 -7.29
C TYR A 73 17.10 4.80 -8.42
N GLY A 74 16.77 4.47 -9.68
CA GLY A 74 17.57 4.85 -10.84
C GLY A 74 17.71 6.36 -11.01
N HIS A 75 16.62 7.10 -10.81
CA HIS A 75 16.66 8.57 -10.79
C HIS A 75 17.59 9.09 -9.70
N GLN A 76 17.49 8.55 -8.48
CA GLN A 76 18.36 8.93 -7.37
C GLN A 76 19.83 8.65 -7.69
N MET A 77 20.16 7.46 -8.21
CA MET A 77 21.53 7.10 -8.62
C MET A 77 22.12 8.07 -9.64
N ASN A 78 21.39 8.33 -10.73
CA ASN A 78 21.81 9.26 -11.77
C ASN A 78 22.06 10.68 -11.22
N ARG A 79 21.30 11.12 -10.20
CA ARG A 79 21.54 12.40 -9.54
C ARG A 79 22.75 12.38 -8.61
N LEU A 80 23.02 11.25 -7.95
CA LEU A 80 24.19 11.08 -7.08
C LEU A 80 25.51 11.02 -7.84
N GLU A 81 25.51 10.54 -9.09
CA GLU A 81 26.68 10.58 -9.97
C GLU A 81 27.20 12.01 -10.15
N ASN A 82 26.27 12.95 -10.40
CA ASN A 82 26.57 14.38 -10.52
C ASN A 82 27.05 15.02 -9.20
N LEU A 83 26.89 14.33 -8.07
CA LEU A 83 27.32 14.78 -6.73
C LEU A 83 28.60 14.07 -6.27
N GLY A 84 29.29 13.35 -7.15
CA GLY A 84 30.54 12.66 -6.83
C GLY A 84 30.34 11.36 -6.04
N ASN A 85 29.15 10.74 -6.12
CA ASN A 85 28.88 9.42 -5.56
C ASN A 85 29.24 9.24 -4.07
N PRO A 86 28.73 10.11 -3.16
CA PRO A 86 28.97 9.95 -1.73
C PRO A 86 28.42 8.61 -1.23
N ARG A 87 29.31 7.79 -0.64
CA ARG A 87 29.01 6.42 -0.19
C ARG A 87 27.77 6.35 0.71
N SER A 88 27.59 7.31 1.61
CA SER A 88 26.43 7.38 2.51
C SER A 88 25.11 7.54 1.77
N HIS A 89 25.05 8.36 0.71
CA HIS A 89 23.83 8.56 -0.07
C HIS A 89 23.53 7.35 -0.96
N ILE A 90 24.57 6.66 -1.45
CA ILE A 90 24.43 5.42 -2.21
C ILE A 90 23.85 4.32 -1.31
N LEU A 91 24.41 4.13 -0.12
CA LEU A 91 23.89 3.18 0.86
C LEU A 91 22.43 3.50 1.21
N HIS A 92 22.11 4.77 1.46
CA HIS A 92 20.73 5.20 1.71
C HIS A 92 19.80 4.81 0.56
N ALA A 93 20.22 4.96 -0.70
CA ALA A 93 19.40 4.60 -1.85
C ALA A 93 19.13 3.09 -1.93
N TYR A 94 20.15 2.25 -1.67
CA TYR A 94 19.97 0.79 -1.60
C TYR A 94 19.04 0.38 -0.46
N VAL A 95 19.17 0.99 0.71
CA VAL A 95 18.26 0.77 1.84
C VAL A 95 16.83 1.18 1.48
N SER A 96 16.68 2.33 0.83
CA SER A 96 15.36 2.80 0.34
C SER A 96 14.77 1.79 -0.65
N LEU A 97 15.56 1.33 -1.63
CA LEU A 97 15.13 0.32 -2.59
C LEU A 97 14.67 -0.96 -1.90
N GLY A 98 15.43 -1.47 -0.93
CA GLY A 98 15.09 -2.68 -0.18
C GLY A 98 13.74 -2.58 0.54
N PHE A 99 13.51 -1.50 1.29
CA PHE A 99 12.22 -1.28 1.96
C PHE A 99 11.06 -1.11 0.96
N GLY A 100 11.29 -0.39 -0.14
CA GLY A 100 10.28 -0.22 -1.17
C GLY A 100 9.88 -1.55 -1.82
N LEU A 101 10.84 -2.36 -2.24
CA LEU A 101 10.57 -3.67 -2.84
C LEU A 101 9.90 -4.62 -1.87
N ALA A 102 10.31 -4.62 -0.59
CA ALA A 102 9.66 -5.41 0.45
C ALA A 102 8.20 -4.98 0.65
N ALA A 103 7.89 -3.68 0.58
CA ALA A 103 6.52 -3.18 0.65
C ALA A 103 5.66 -3.64 -0.54
N ALA A 104 6.23 -3.65 -1.75
CA ALA A 104 5.53 -4.12 -2.94
C ALA A 104 5.24 -5.64 -2.89
N VAL A 105 6.17 -6.44 -2.35
CA VAL A 105 5.92 -7.86 -2.03
C VAL A 105 4.78 -7.99 -1.03
N GLY A 106 4.76 -7.16 0.01
CA GLY A 106 3.67 -7.09 0.97
C GLY A 106 2.31 -6.89 0.30
N LEU A 107 2.23 -6.00 -0.68
CA LEU A 107 0.98 -5.69 -1.38
C LEU A 107 0.46 -6.90 -2.17
N SER A 108 1.37 -7.66 -2.79
CA SER A 108 1.02 -8.93 -3.43
C SER A 108 0.55 -9.96 -2.41
N ILE A 109 1.22 -10.10 -1.26
CA ILE A 109 0.78 -11.03 -0.20
C ILE A 109 -0.65 -10.68 0.26
N VAL A 110 -0.94 -9.41 0.55
CA VAL A 110 -2.29 -8.96 0.97
C VAL A 110 -3.35 -9.30 -0.07
N GLY A 111 -3.03 -9.15 -1.36
CA GLY A 111 -3.97 -9.43 -2.45
C GLY A 111 -4.27 -10.92 -2.66
N ASN A 112 -3.39 -11.83 -2.27
CA ASN A 112 -3.56 -13.26 -2.56
C ASN A 112 -3.84 -14.13 -1.32
N PHE A 113 -3.55 -13.63 -0.12
CA PHE A 113 -3.82 -14.32 1.13
C PHE A 113 -4.90 -13.57 1.90
N GLN A 114 -6.16 -13.98 1.73
CA GLN A 114 -7.31 -13.37 2.38
C GLN A 114 -7.23 -13.54 3.89
N GLU A 115 -7.69 -12.53 4.63
CA GLU A 115 -7.64 -12.56 6.09
C GLU A 115 -8.55 -13.62 6.73
N THR A 116 -9.59 -14.05 6.03
CA THR A 116 -10.51 -15.11 6.44
C THR A 116 -9.92 -16.50 6.22
N SER A 117 -9.03 -16.66 5.24
CA SER A 117 -8.38 -17.93 4.91
C SER A 117 -7.08 -18.13 5.67
N LEU A 118 -6.18 -17.14 5.69
CA LEU A 118 -4.85 -17.27 6.28
C LEU A 118 -4.38 -15.95 6.92
N LEU A 119 -5.07 -15.54 7.99
CA LEU A 119 -4.87 -14.27 8.71
C LEU A 119 -3.39 -13.94 9.01
N ALA A 120 -2.62 -14.91 9.50
CA ALA A 120 -1.23 -14.68 9.87
C ALA A 120 -0.39 -14.18 8.68
N VAL A 121 -0.56 -14.79 7.51
CA VAL A 121 0.17 -14.40 6.28
C VAL A 121 -0.36 -13.07 5.75
N HIS A 122 -1.69 -12.85 5.81
CA HIS A 122 -2.29 -11.56 5.46
C HIS A 122 -1.71 -10.40 6.28
N LEU A 123 -1.62 -10.58 7.61
CA LEU A 123 -1.07 -9.57 8.52
C LEU A 123 0.43 -9.33 8.29
N ILE A 124 1.20 -10.36 7.95
CA ILE A 124 2.60 -10.19 7.51
C ILE A 124 2.66 -9.31 6.26
N GLY A 125 1.83 -9.60 5.25
CA GLY A 125 1.75 -8.79 4.03
C GLY A 125 1.34 -7.34 4.32
N ALA A 126 0.37 -7.13 5.21
CA ALA A 126 -0.09 -5.81 5.60
C ALA A 126 1.02 -5.05 6.35
N LEU A 127 1.74 -5.69 7.27
CA LEU A 127 2.88 -5.11 7.97
C LEU A 127 3.97 -4.69 7.00
N MET A 128 4.29 -5.54 6.01
CA MET A 128 5.26 -5.23 4.97
C MET A 128 4.80 -4.01 4.15
N THR A 129 3.55 -4.02 3.68
CA THR A 129 2.99 -2.94 2.85
C THR A 129 3.02 -1.60 3.56
N PHE A 130 2.41 -1.52 4.75
CA PHE A 130 2.24 -0.25 5.47
C PHE A 130 3.50 0.14 6.23
N GLY A 131 4.14 -0.81 6.93
CA GLY A 131 5.35 -0.56 7.71
C GLY A 131 6.54 -0.22 6.82
N PHE A 132 6.94 -1.14 5.94
CA PHE A 132 8.09 -0.89 5.04
C PHE A 132 7.77 0.19 4.00
N GLY A 133 6.52 0.31 3.55
CA GLY A 133 6.10 1.39 2.67
C GLY A 133 6.23 2.77 3.33
N THR A 134 5.85 2.90 4.61
CA THR A 134 6.05 4.14 5.37
C THR A 134 7.54 4.49 5.49
N ILE A 135 8.39 3.52 5.86
CA ILE A 135 9.84 3.72 5.95
C ILE A 135 10.40 4.16 4.59
N TYR A 136 10.00 3.49 3.50
CA TYR A 136 10.40 3.84 2.14
C TYR A 136 10.05 5.29 1.78
N ILE A 137 8.82 5.74 2.06
CA ILE A 137 8.38 7.11 1.74
C ILE A 137 9.15 8.15 2.57
N ILE A 138 9.41 7.87 3.86
CA ILE A 138 10.24 8.72 4.72
C ILE A 138 11.65 8.87 4.14
N LEU A 139 12.28 7.76 3.75
CA LEU A 139 13.59 7.77 3.12
C LEU A 139 13.58 8.55 1.80
N CYS A 140 12.55 8.37 0.96
CA CYS A 140 12.41 9.14 -0.27
C CYS A 140 12.26 10.65 -0.01
N SER A 141 11.50 11.04 1.01
CA SER A 141 11.37 12.45 1.43
C SER A 141 12.72 12.99 1.93
N HIS A 142 13.43 12.24 2.75
CA HIS A 142 14.76 12.59 3.26
C HIS A 142 15.76 12.79 2.10
N ALA A 143 15.88 11.82 1.20
CA ALA A 143 16.75 11.91 0.04
C ALA A 143 16.38 13.11 -0.84
N SER A 144 15.09 13.34 -1.08
CA SER A 144 14.61 14.49 -1.85
C SER A 144 15.05 15.82 -1.22
N ARG A 145 14.90 15.98 0.11
CA ARG A 145 15.25 17.21 0.81
C ARG A 145 16.77 17.39 0.96
N LYS A 146 17.49 16.35 1.38
CA LYS A 146 18.87 16.44 1.87
C LYS A 146 19.92 16.06 0.83
N HIS A 147 19.69 15.00 0.05
CA HIS A 147 20.66 14.54 -0.95
C HIS A 147 20.47 15.28 -2.28
N LEU A 148 19.22 15.40 -2.74
CA LEU A 148 18.90 15.87 -4.09
C LEU A 148 18.51 17.36 -4.15
N ARG A 149 18.25 17.97 -2.99
CA ARG A 149 17.78 19.38 -2.87
C ARG A 149 16.59 19.67 -3.77
N SER A 150 15.68 18.71 -3.87
CA SER A 150 14.44 18.82 -4.65
C SER A 150 13.56 19.96 -4.13
N PRO A 151 12.68 20.52 -5.00
CA PRO A 151 11.71 21.55 -4.62
C PRO A 151 10.94 21.23 -3.34
N GLN A 152 10.63 22.26 -2.55
CA GLN A 152 9.98 22.10 -1.25
C GLN A 152 8.69 21.29 -1.28
N TRP A 153 7.82 21.61 -2.23
CA TRP A 153 6.53 20.95 -2.38
C TRP A 153 6.64 19.43 -2.57
N LEU A 154 7.71 18.93 -3.21
CA LEU A 154 7.91 17.52 -3.51
C LEU A 154 8.28 16.67 -2.29
N TRP A 155 9.09 17.21 -1.37
CA TRP A 155 9.45 16.46 -0.16
C TRP A 155 8.38 16.65 0.91
N VAL A 156 7.72 17.82 0.96
CA VAL A 156 6.56 18.05 1.84
C VAL A 156 5.41 17.11 1.50
N SER A 157 5.06 16.95 0.22
CA SER A 157 3.98 16.03 -0.19
C SER A 157 4.28 14.57 0.20
N ARG A 158 5.53 14.12 0.03
CA ARG A 158 5.97 12.80 0.49
C ARG A 158 5.90 12.65 2.01
N THR A 159 6.26 13.69 2.77
CA THR A 159 6.14 13.67 4.22
C THR A 159 4.68 13.57 4.66
N ILE A 160 3.77 14.32 4.04
CA ILE A 160 2.33 14.22 4.31
C ILE A 160 1.84 12.80 4.01
N LEU A 161 2.23 12.23 2.86
CA LEU A 161 1.87 10.86 2.51
C LEU A 161 2.42 9.83 3.51
N ALA A 162 3.65 10.02 4.01
CA ALA A 162 4.21 9.17 5.05
C ALA A 162 3.43 9.27 6.37
N CYS A 163 2.98 10.47 6.76
CA CYS A 163 2.13 10.65 7.93
C CYS A 163 0.79 9.94 7.78
N ILE A 164 0.14 10.07 6.61
CA ILE A 164 -1.10 9.35 6.31
C ILE A 164 -0.88 7.83 6.41
N CYS A 165 0.18 7.31 5.77
CA CYS A 165 0.51 5.89 5.81
C CYS A 165 0.80 5.40 7.24
N LEU A 166 1.49 6.20 8.04
CA LEU A 166 1.77 5.89 9.45
C LEU A 166 0.48 5.83 10.28
N VAL A 167 -0.45 6.78 10.09
CA VAL A 167 -1.75 6.75 10.76
C VAL A 167 -2.53 5.50 10.35
N SER A 168 -2.56 5.16 9.06
CA SER A 168 -3.19 3.92 8.58
C SER A 168 -2.54 2.67 9.19
N PHE A 169 -1.21 2.64 9.32
CA PHE A 169 -0.48 1.54 9.93
C PHE A 169 -0.81 1.36 11.41
N VAL A 170 -0.87 2.47 12.17
CA VAL A 170 -1.29 2.44 13.58
C VAL A 170 -2.75 2.00 13.70
N ALA A 171 -3.63 2.53 12.87
CA ALA A 171 -5.04 2.15 12.85
C ALA A 171 -5.20 0.63 12.62
N MET A 172 -4.45 0.05 11.68
CA MET A 172 -4.46 -1.40 11.43
C MET A 172 -4.17 -2.22 12.71
N PHE A 173 -3.15 -1.86 13.49
CA PHE A 173 -2.85 -2.58 14.74
C PHE A 173 -3.90 -2.35 15.82
N LEU A 174 -4.44 -1.14 15.92
CA LEU A 174 -5.52 -0.84 16.85
C LEU A 174 -6.75 -1.70 16.52
N PHE A 175 -7.16 -1.75 15.25
CA PHE A 175 -8.26 -2.60 14.80
C PHE A 175 -7.98 -4.08 15.04
N ALA A 176 -6.81 -4.59 14.64
CA ALA A 176 -6.44 -5.99 14.86
C ALA A 176 -6.45 -6.37 16.35
N SER A 177 -6.01 -5.46 17.23
CA SER A 177 -5.97 -5.68 18.68
C SER A 177 -7.35 -5.62 19.33
N LEU A 178 -8.21 -4.67 18.91
CA LEU A 178 -9.58 -4.54 19.37
C LEU A 178 -10.46 -5.73 18.90
N CYS A 179 -10.24 -6.21 17.69
CA CYS A 179 -11.01 -7.30 17.10
C CYS A 179 -10.47 -8.71 17.44
N GLY A 180 -9.21 -8.84 17.85
CA GLY A 180 -8.56 -10.14 18.10
C GLY A 180 -9.20 -11.00 19.20
N GLY A 181 -9.99 -10.39 20.09
CA GLY A 181 -10.74 -11.11 21.14
C GLY A 181 -12.18 -11.47 20.76
N MET A 182 -12.70 -10.97 19.63
CA MET A 182 -14.05 -11.27 19.18
C MET A 182 -14.07 -12.60 18.43
N LYS A 183 -14.98 -13.52 18.78
CA LYS A 183 -15.25 -14.69 17.95
C LYS A 183 -15.67 -14.16 16.57
N LYS A 184 -14.87 -14.41 15.54
CA LYS A 184 -15.29 -14.17 14.16
C LYS A 184 -16.56 -15.00 13.95
N LEU A 185 -17.71 -14.35 13.93
CA LEU A 185 -18.92 -14.97 13.41
C LEU A 185 -18.59 -15.36 11.95
N PRO A 186 -19.09 -16.50 11.44
CA PRO A 186 -19.02 -16.76 10.00
C PRO A 186 -19.53 -15.50 9.28
N PRO A 187 -18.93 -15.09 8.14
CA PRO A 187 -19.31 -13.85 7.45
C PRO A 187 -20.83 -13.85 7.33
N ALA A 188 -21.46 -13.06 8.20
CA ALA A 188 -22.90 -13.01 8.27
C ALA A 188 -23.28 -12.22 7.04
N LYS A 189 -24.04 -12.84 6.13
CA LYS A 189 -24.72 -12.06 5.09
C LYS A 189 -25.41 -10.92 5.81
N TRP A 190 -25.05 -9.70 5.44
CA TRP A 190 -25.60 -8.54 6.08
C TRP A 190 -27.11 -8.52 5.78
N ASP A 191 -27.94 -8.79 6.80
CA ASP A 191 -29.39 -8.66 6.70
C ASP A 191 -29.80 -7.31 7.31
N PRO A 192 -30.37 -6.37 6.53
CA PRO A 192 -30.88 -5.12 7.08
C PRO A 192 -31.98 -5.31 8.14
N ASN A 193 -32.51 -6.53 8.31
CA ASN A 193 -33.52 -6.88 9.32
C ASN A 193 -32.93 -7.53 10.58
N ASP A 194 -31.62 -7.73 10.66
CA ASP A 194 -30.99 -8.27 11.88
C ASP A 194 -31.21 -7.31 13.06
N LYS A 195 -31.87 -7.81 14.10
CA LYS A 195 -32.11 -7.04 15.31
C LYS A 195 -30.80 -6.92 16.08
N ILE A 196 -30.43 -5.69 16.41
CA ILE A 196 -29.33 -5.39 17.34
C ILE A 196 -29.77 -5.89 18.72
N THR A 197 -29.38 -7.10 19.09
CA THR A 197 -29.56 -7.67 20.44
C THR A 197 -28.39 -7.32 21.34
#